data_AF-A0A2A2AKV3-F1
#
_entry.id   AF-A0A2A2AKV3-F1
#
_cell.length_a   1.000
_cell.length_b   1.000
_cell.length_c   1.000
_cell.angle_alpha   90.00
_cell.angle_beta   90.00
_cell.angle_gamma   90.00
#
_symmetry.space_group_name_H-M   'P 1'
#
loop_
_entity.id
_entity.type
_entity.pdbx_description
1 polymer ?
#
loop_
_entity_poly.entity_id
_entity_poly.type
_entity_poly.pdbx_seq_one_letter_code
_entity_poly.pdbx_strand_id
1 'polypeptide(L)'
;MRSALWVLMLFASAVAAALFLSNNGATVTLFWFPYRVDMSLNLLLLLLALIFMLGLLLLYALVSVWRMPAEARLWREYRHDAAAHHAFVRAAEHFAQARWQQAAEEAAAVAPLLALWEAQHAQSKAASADVQAHARLLAVSQQLQQAAQQRLQGSASANVASSPIAPATPTPALLQAPRAQRAAAQASTAESGQGDWAGPPGQSE
;
A
#
# COMPACT_ATOMS: atom_id res chain seq x y z
N MET A 1 -8.20 -12.04 19.92
CA MET A 1 -9.12 -12.84 20.78
C MET A 1 -9.13 -14.33 20.46
N ARG A 2 -9.10 -14.76 19.18
CA ARG A 2 -9.13 -16.19 18.80
C ARG A 2 -7.92 -17.02 19.28
N SER A 3 -6.76 -16.39 19.43
CA SER A 3 -5.52 -17.02 19.91
C SER A 3 -5.56 -17.38 21.40
N ALA A 4 -6.24 -16.58 22.23
CA ALA A 4 -6.38 -16.85 23.67
C ALA A 4 -7.23 -18.10 23.93
N LEU A 5 -8.26 -18.33 23.10
CA LEU A 5 -9.12 -19.52 23.18
C LEU A 5 -8.34 -20.82 22.91
N TRP A 6 -7.34 -20.77 22.03
CA TRP A 6 -6.49 -21.92 21.71
C TRP A 6 -5.54 -22.28 22.85
N VAL A 7 -4.92 -21.28 23.48
CA VAL A 7 -4.07 -21.48 24.66
C VAL A 7 -4.88 -22.03 25.84
N LEU A 8 -6.10 -21.55 26.01
CA LEU A 8 -7.00 -22.03 27.06
C LEU A 8 -7.40 -23.50 26.85
N MET A 9 -7.69 -23.91 25.61
CA MET A 9 -7.98 -25.31 25.28
C MET A 9 -6.76 -26.20 25.48
N LEU A 10 -5.56 -25.72 25.14
CA LEU A 10 -4.32 -26.47 25.38
C LEU A 10 -4.04 -26.64 26.87
N PHE A 11 -4.22 -25.57 27.65
CA PHE A 11 -4.07 -25.57 29.09
C PHE A 11 -5.09 -26.50 29.75
N ALA A 12 -6.36 -26.44 29.35
CA ALA A 12 -7.40 -27.33 29.84
C ALA A 12 -7.10 -28.80 29.54
N SER A 13 -6.59 -29.12 28.35
CA SER A 13 -6.14 -30.47 27.99
C SER A 13 -4.97 -30.95 28.86
N ALA A 14 -4.00 -30.08 29.13
CA ALA A 14 -2.86 -30.39 30.00
C ALA A 14 -3.30 -30.63 31.46
N VAL A 15 -4.22 -29.80 31.98
CA VAL A 15 -4.79 -29.97 33.33
C VAL A 15 -5.59 -31.27 33.42
N ALA A 16 -6.41 -31.59 32.41
CA ALA A 16 -7.14 -32.85 32.35
C ALA A 16 -6.20 -34.06 32.32
N ALA A 17 -5.12 -34.00 31.53
CA ALA A 17 -4.09 -35.04 31.51
C ALA A 17 -3.42 -35.19 32.88
N ALA A 18 -3.04 -34.09 33.54
CA ALA A 18 -2.42 -34.12 34.86
C ALA A 18 -3.32 -34.73 35.95
N LEU A 19 -4.63 -34.41 35.91
CA LEU A 19 -5.61 -34.93 36.86
C LEU A 19 -5.89 -36.43 36.65
N PHE A 20 -6.01 -36.88 35.39
CA PHE A 20 -6.20 -38.30 35.08
C PHE A 20 -4.97 -39.16 35.37
N LEU A 21 -3.79 -38.54 35.39
CA LEU A 21 -2.51 -39.22 35.61
C LEU A 21 -2.09 -39.30 37.08
N SER A 22 -2.81 -38.61 37.97
CA SER A 22 -2.47 -38.55 39.41
C SER A 22 -2.72 -39.84 40.17
N ASN A 23 -3.49 -40.79 39.63
CA ASN A 23 -3.97 -41.93 40.40
C ASN A 23 -3.69 -43.24 39.68
N ASN A 24 -2.46 -43.79 39.75
CA ASN A 24 -2.13 -45.22 39.59
C ASN A 24 -0.61 -45.50 39.76
N GLY A 25 -0.24 -46.63 40.39
CA GLY A 25 1.14 -47.06 40.70
C GLY A 25 1.91 -47.71 39.54
N ALA A 26 1.62 -47.34 38.29
CA ALA A 26 2.26 -47.92 37.11
C ALA A 26 3.68 -47.36 36.92
N THR A 27 4.64 -48.24 36.64
CA THR A 27 6.06 -47.91 36.43
C THR A 27 6.50 -48.39 35.05
N VAL A 28 7.19 -47.55 34.29
CA VAL A 28 7.74 -47.87 32.96
C VAL A 28 9.26 -47.97 33.05
N THR A 29 9.78 -49.16 32.81
CA THR A 29 11.23 -49.41 32.76
C THR A 29 11.72 -49.20 31.34
N LEU A 30 12.55 -48.18 31.13
CA LEU A 30 13.25 -48.00 29.86
C LEU A 30 14.58 -48.76 29.93
N PHE A 31 14.68 -49.85 29.16
CA PHE A 31 15.90 -50.64 29.06
C PHE A 31 16.78 -50.11 27.93
N TRP A 32 17.90 -49.48 28.27
CA TRP A 32 18.95 -49.08 27.33
C TRP A 32 20.26 -49.72 27.80
N PHE A 33 20.85 -50.67 27.07
CA PHE A 33 22.07 -51.37 27.52
C PHE A 33 23.22 -50.37 27.80
N PRO A 34 23.86 -50.28 28.99
CA PRO A 34 23.75 -51.00 30.28
C PRO A 34 22.99 -50.24 31.42
N TYR A 35 22.23 -49.19 31.13
CA TYR A 35 21.47 -48.40 32.09
C TYR A 35 19.99 -48.81 32.13
N ARG A 36 19.50 -49.18 33.32
CA ARG A 36 18.07 -49.36 33.57
C ARG A 36 17.52 -48.09 34.20
N VAL A 37 16.60 -47.42 33.51
CA VAL A 37 15.95 -46.23 34.03
C VAL A 37 14.48 -46.56 34.28
N ASP A 38 14.15 -46.77 35.55
CA ASP A 38 12.78 -47.01 36.00
C ASP A 38 12.10 -45.65 36.22
N MET A 39 11.27 -45.23 35.27
CA MET A 39 10.49 -43.99 35.38
C MET A 39 9.07 -44.34 35.82
N SER A 40 8.48 -43.57 36.73
CA SER A 40 7.04 -43.72 36.97
C SER A 40 6.29 -43.39 35.67
N LEU A 41 5.20 -44.11 35.39
CA LEU A 41 4.34 -43.82 34.23
C LEU A 41 3.95 -42.34 34.22
N ASN A 42 3.74 -41.77 35.42
CA ASN A 42 3.41 -40.37 35.61
C ASN A 42 4.52 -39.44 35.12
N LEU A 43 5.79 -39.75 35.40
CA LEU A 43 6.92 -38.94 34.92
C LEU A 43 7.05 -39.05 33.40
N LEU A 44 6.87 -40.24 32.84
CA LEU A 44 6.93 -40.44 31.39
C LEU A 44 5.85 -39.62 30.67
N LEU A 45 4.61 -39.64 31.18
CA LEU A 45 3.53 -38.86 30.58
C LEU A 45 3.67 -37.37 30.84
N LEU A 46 4.20 -36.94 31.99
CA LEU A 46 4.55 -35.53 32.22
C LEU A 46 5.59 -35.05 31.20
N LEU A 47 6.63 -35.85 30.95
CA LEU A 47 7.67 -35.55 29.98
C LEU A 47 7.07 -35.48 28.56
N LEU A 48 6.20 -36.42 28.20
CA LEU A 48 5.55 -36.44 26.90
C LEU A 48 4.65 -35.22 26.69
N ALA A 49 3.87 -34.84 27.72
CA ALA A 49 3.04 -33.63 27.69
C ALA A 49 3.89 -32.35 27.57
N LEU A 50 5.01 -32.28 28.29
CA LEU A 50 5.95 -31.15 28.22
C LEU A 50 6.55 -31.02 26.82
N ILE A 51 7.01 -32.13 26.22
CA ILE A 51 7.55 -32.16 24.86
C ILE A 51 6.50 -31.72 23.85
N PHE A 52 5.26 -32.21 23.98
CA PHE A 52 4.17 -31.84 23.10
C PHE A 52 3.82 -30.34 23.21
N MET A 53 3.78 -29.81 24.44
CA MET A 53 3.58 -28.38 24.69
C MET A 53 4.69 -27.52 24.08
N LEU A 54 5.96 -27.90 24.28
CA LEU A 54 7.11 -27.19 23.71
C LEU A 54 7.09 -27.22 22.18
N GLY A 55 6.81 -28.38 21.58
CA GLY A 55 6.73 -28.53 20.13
C GLY A 55 5.62 -27.66 19.52
N LEU A 56 4.45 -27.64 20.16
CA LEU A 56 3.35 -26.77 19.75
C LEU A 56 3.67 -25.29 19.91
N LEU A 57 4.33 -24.90 21.02
CA LEU A 57 4.74 -23.52 21.24
C LEU A 57 5.79 -23.08 20.20
N LEU A 58 6.72 -23.96 19.84
CA LEU A 58 7.73 -23.72 18.82
C LEU A 58 7.08 -23.55 17.44
N LEU A 59 6.13 -24.42 17.09
CA LEU A 59 5.40 -24.32 15.82
C LEU A 59 4.54 -23.05 15.79
N TYR A 60 3.92 -22.69 16.91
CA TYR A 60 3.15 -21.44 17.04
C TYR A 60 4.05 -20.21 16.91
N ALA A 61 5.22 -20.21 17.55
CA ALA A 61 6.20 -19.13 17.43
C ALA A 61 6.70 -18.99 15.98
N LEU A 62 7.00 -20.11 15.32
CA LEU A 62 7.33 -20.14 13.89
C LEU A 62 6.19 -19.54 13.07
N VAL A 63 4.96 -20.02 13.23
CA VAL A 63 3.80 -19.50 12.50
C VAL A 63 3.55 -18.02 12.83
N SER A 64 3.79 -17.58 14.06
CA SER A 64 3.61 -16.19 14.49
C SER A 64 4.63 -15.25 13.85
N VAL A 65 5.91 -15.65 13.80
CA VAL A 65 6.97 -14.93 13.09
C VAL A 65 6.63 -14.81 11.60
N TRP A 66 6.00 -15.85 11.04
CA TRP A 66 5.55 -15.86 9.64
C TRP A 66 4.19 -15.17 9.42
N ARG A 67 3.45 -14.80 10.47
CA ARG A 67 2.17 -14.08 10.39
C ARG A 67 2.30 -12.56 10.54
N MET A 68 3.41 -12.04 11.09
CA MET A 68 3.72 -10.60 11.10
C MET A 68 3.81 -9.90 9.72
N PRO A 69 4.22 -10.53 8.60
CA PRO A 69 4.23 -9.84 7.30
C PRO A 69 2.82 -9.70 6.68
N ALA A 70 1.78 -10.32 7.24
CA ALA A 70 0.41 -10.20 6.74
C ALA A 70 -0.31 -8.95 7.24
N GLU A 71 -0.09 -8.54 8.50
CA GLU A 71 -0.72 -7.32 9.05
C GLU A 71 -0.05 -6.03 8.55
N ALA A 72 1.25 -6.08 8.23
CA ALA A 72 1.96 -4.98 7.56
C ALA A 72 1.65 -4.86 6.05
N ARG A 73 0.93 -5.84 5.47
CA ARG A 73 0.36 -5.74 4.10
C ARG A 73 -0.98 -5.02 4.10
N LEU A 74 -1.82 -5.26 5.10
CA LEU A 74 -3.09 -4.52 5.29
C LEU A 74 -2.86 -3.00 5.38
N TRP A 75 -1.79 -2.53 6.04
CA TRP A 75 -1.46 -1.10 6.10
C TRP A 75 -0.98 -0.51 4.76
N ARG A 76 -0.49 -1.34 3.84
CA ARG A 76 -0.17 -0.92 2.47
C ARG A 76 -1.42 -0.93 1.60
N GLU A 77 -2.33 -1.88 1.81
CA GLU A 77 -3.62 -1.98 1.12
C GLU A 77 -4.51 -0.75 1.43
N TYR A 78 -4.61 -0.32 2.70
CA TYR A 78 -5.35 0.91 3.06
C TYR A 78 -4.77 2.20 2.46
N ARG A 79 -3.46 2.26 2.19
CA ARG A 79 -2.83 3.46 1.61
C ARG A 79 -3.24 3.71 0.16
N HIS A 80 -3.58 2.66 -0.60
CA HIS A 80 -3.91 2.79 -2.02
C HIS A 80 -5.32 3.34 -2.20
N ASP A 81 -6.28 2.84 -1.42
CA ASP A 81 -7.65 3.37 -1.40
C ASP A 81 -7.65 4.84 -0.92
N ALA A 82 -6.90 5.15 0.13
CA ALA A 82 -6.76 6.53 0.61
C ALA A 82 -6.13 7.47 -0.43
N ALA A 83 -5.16 6.99 -1.22
CA ALA A 83 -4.54 7.78 -2.28
C ALA A 83 -5.51 8.09 -3.42
N ALA A 84 -6.33 7.13 -3.86
CA ALA A 84 -7.35 7.35 -4.89
C ALA A 84 -8.42 8.34 -4.42
N HIS A 85 -8.89 8.21 -3.18
CA HIS A 85 -9.84 9.17 -2.59
C HIS A 85 -9.24 10.57 -2.44
N HIS A 86 -7.98 10.67 -2.02
CA HIS A 86 -7.30 11.96 -1.90
C HIS A 86 -7.10 12.65 -3.26
N ALA A 87 -6.71 11.91 -4.30
CA ALA A 87 -6.63 12.43 -5.67
C ALA A 87 -7.99 12.96 -6.16
N PHE A 88 -9.07 12.21 -5.90
CA PHE A 88 -10.42 12.64 -6.24
C PHE A 88 -10.83 13.94 -5.51
N VAL A 89 -10.57 14.04 -4.20
CA VAL A 89 -10.87 15.24 -3.41
C VAL A 89 -10.09 16.45 -3.93
N ARG A 90 -8.80 16.29 -4.25
CA ARG A 90 -7.99 17.36 -4.86
C ARG A 90 -8.53 17.79 -6.21
N ALA A 91 -8.97 16.85 -7.06
CA ALA A 91 -9.59 17.17 -8.33
C ALA A 91 -10.87 18.01 -8.14
N ALA A 92 -11.72 17.63 -7.18
CA ALA A 92 -12.93 18.37 -6.84
C ALA A 92 -12.62 19.77 -6.29
N GLU A 93 -11.58 19.91 -5.48
CA GLU A 93 -11.10 21.19 -4.98
C GLU A 93 -10.60 22.10 -6.11
N HIS A 94 -9.75 21.59 -7.01
CA HIS A 94 -9.29 22.34 -8.18
C HIS A 94 -10.44 22.74 -9.12
N PHE A 95 -11.45 21.87 -9.26
CA PHE A 95 -12.65 22.17 -10.03
C PHE A 95 -13.45 23.32 -9.39
N ALA A 96 -13.60 23.33 -8.07
CA ALA A 96 -14.25 24.42 -7.35
C ALA A 96 -13.48 25.74 -7.43
N GLN A 97 -12.15 25.69 -7.51
CA GLN A 97 -11.27 26.86 -7.69
C GLN A 97 -11.18 27.36 -9.16
N ALA A 98 -12.00 26.82 -10.07
CA ALA A 98 -11.97 27.10 -11.50
C ALA A 98 -10.61 26.81 -12.20
N ARG A 99 -9.77 25.95 -11.60
CA ARG A 99 -8.48 25.52 -12.17
C ARG A 99 -8.67 24.26 -13.00
N TRP A 100 -9.34 24.40 -14.14
CA TRP A 100 -9.86 23.28 -14.93
C TRP A 100 -8.78 22.32 -15.47
N GLN A 101 -7.57 22.81 -15.81
CA GLN A 101 -6.45 21.96 -16.25
C GLN A 101 -5.98 21.02 -15.14
N GLN A 102 -5.69 21.58 -13.96
CA GLN A 102 -5.24 20.82 -12.78
C GLN A 102 -6.33 19.84 -12.30
N ALA A 103 -7.60 20.26 -12.34
CA ALA A 103 -8.72 19.39 -12.00
C ALA A 103 -8.82 18.17 -12.94
N ALA A 104 -8.61 18.35 -14.25
CA ALA A 104 -8.65 17.26 -15.22
C ALA A 104 -7.46 16.30 -15.05
N GLU A 105 -6.27 16.81 -14.72
CA GLU A 105 -5.07 16.02 -14.48
C GLU A 105 -5.21 15.16 -13.21
N GLU A 106 -5.63 15.75 -12.08
CA GLU A 106 -5.85 15.01 -10.83
C GLU A 106 -6.99 13.99 -10.95
N ALA A 107 -8.06 14.31 -11.69
CA ALA A 107 -9.15 13.36 -11.94
C ALA A 107 -8.69 12.17 -12.79
N ALA A 108 -7.82 12.40 -13.78
CA ALA A 108 -7.26 11.33 -14.62
C ALA A 108 -6.31 10.41 -13.83
N ALA A 109 -5.67 10.90 -12.77
CA ALA A 109 -4.78 10.11 -11.91
C ALA A 109 -5.52 9.06 -11.05
N VAL A 110 -6.83 9.19 -10.88
CA VAL A 110 -7.66 8.22 -10.10
C VAL A 110 -7.76 6.86 -10.80
N ALA A 111 -7.89 6.86 -12.13
CA ALA A 111 -8.05 5.63 -12.93
C ALA A 111 -6.89 4.63 -12.81
N PRO A 112 -5.60 5.01 -12.98
CA PRO A 112 -4.49 4.06 -12.86
C PRO A 112 -4.32 3.53 -11.42
N LEU A 113 -4.64 4.34 -10.40
CA LEU A 113 -4.56 3.91 -8.99
C LEU A 113 -5.56 2.79 -8.69
N LEU A 114 -6.79 2.90 -9.21
CA LEU A 114 -7.83 1.89 -9.02
C LEU A 114 -7.60 0.64 -9.89
N ALA A 115 -7.05 0.79 -11.10
CA ALA A 115 -6.70 -0.36 -11.96
C ALA A 115 -5.64 -1.28 -11.31
N LEU A 116 -4.65 -0.69 -10.61
CA LEU A 116 -3.67 -1.46 -9.84
C LEU A 116 -4.31 -2.23 -8.69
N TRP A 117 -5.35 -1.67 -8.05
CA TRP A 117 -6.11 -2.34 -7.00
C TRP A 117 -6.93 -3.50 -7.54
N GLU A 118 -7.64 -3.31 -8.67
CA GLU A 118 -8.46 -4.35 -9.29
C GLU A 118 -7.62 -5.56 -9.70
N ALA A 119 -6.42 -5.32 -10.25
CA ALA A 119 -5.48 -6.37 -10.62
C ALA A 119 -5.03 -7.23 -9.42
N GLN A 120 -4.92 -6.63 -8.23
CA GLN A 120 -4.55 -7.34 -7.00
C GLN A 120 -5.71 -8.13 -6.39
N HIS A 121 -6.95 -7.65 -6.55
CA HIS A 121 -8.13 -8.20 -5.87
C HIS A 121 -9.03 -9.08 -6.75
N ALA A 122 -8.67 -9.26 -8.04
CA ALA A 122 -9.41 -10.04 -9.03
C ALA A 122 -9.77 -11.48 -8.60
N GLN A 123 -9.02 -12.08 -7.66
CA GLN A 123 -9.22 -13.46 -7.20
C GLN A 123 -10.02 -13.56 -5.88
N SER A 124 -10.35 -12.45 -5.23
CA SER A 124 -11.01 -12.45 -3.91
C SER A 124 -12.54 -12.31 -4.04
N LYS A 125 -13.30 -13.24 -3.45
CA LYS A 125 -14.78 -13.17 -3.41
C LYS A 125 -15.32 -11.99 -2.59
N ALA A 126 -14.56 -11.53 -1.60
CA ALA A 126 -14.90 -10.38 -0.76
C ALA A 126 -14.89 -9.06 -1.56
N ALA A 127 -14.15 -8.99 -2.67
CA ALA A 127 -14.04 -7.79 -3.49
C ALA A 127 -15.32 -7.43 -4.25
N SER A 128 -16.39 -8.24 -4.24
CA SER A 128 -17.58 -7.93 -5.07
C SER A 128 -18.30 -6.64 -4.66
N ALA A 129 -18.32 -6.29 -3.36
CA ALA A 129 -18.86 -5.01 -2.88
C ALA A 129 -17.89 -3.85 -3.14
N ASP A 130 -16.60 -4.07 -2.87
CA ASP A 130 -15.56 -3.05 -3.04
C ASP A 130 -15.33 -2.68 -4.51
N VAL A 131 -15.43 -3.66 -5.42
CA VAL A 131 -15.40 -3.46 -6.88
C VAL A 131 -16.54 -2.55 -7.33
N GLN A 132 -17.75 -2.69 -6.76
CA GLN A 132 -18.86 -1.78 -7.09
C GLN A 132 -18.60 -0.35 -6.59
N ALA A 133 -17.99 -0.19 -5.41
CA ALA A 133 -17.61 1.11 -4.88
C ALA A 133 -16.54 1.79 -5.77
N HIS A 134 -15.52 1.04 -6.19
CA HIS A 134 -14.46 1.53 -7.07
C HIS A 134 -14.98 1.85 -8.48
N ALA A 135 -15.88 1.04 -9.03
CA ALA A 135 -16.53 1.34 -10.32
C ALA A 135 -17.33 2.65 -10.26
N ARG A 136 -18.02 2.93 -9.14
CA ARG A 136 -18.73 4.20 -8.92
C ARG A 136 -17.75 5.37 -8.82
N LEU A 137 -16.67 5.24 -8.05
CA LEU A 137 -15.65 6.27 -7.91
C LEU A 137 -15.00 6.61 -9.28
N LEU A 138 -14.68 5.59 -10.07
CA LEU A 138 -14.19 5.73 -11.45
C LEU A 138 -15.17 6.53 -12.31
N ALA A 139 -16.44 6.14 -12.33
CA ALA A 139 -17.47 6.83 -13.11
C ALA A 139 -17.59 8.31 -12.73
N VAL A 140 -17.58 8.63 -11.43
CA VAL A 140 -17.66 10.02 -10.94
C VAL A 140 -16.40 10.81 -11.31
N SER A 141 -15.21 10.21 -11.20
CA SER A 141 -13.95 10.87 -11.61
C SER A 141 -13.91 11.19 -13.12
N GLN A 142 -14.41 10.27 -13.96
CA GLN A 142 -14.52 10.49 -15.41
C GLN A 142 -15.51 11.60 -15.75
N GLN A 143 -16.65 11.66 -15.06
CA GLN A 143 -17.61 12.74 -15.24
C GLN A 143 -17.00 14.09 -14.86
N LEU A 144 -16.26 14.17 -13.74
CA LEU A 144 -15.55 15.38 -13.32
C LEU A 144 -14.50 15.81 -14.35
N GLN A 145 -13.72 14.87 -14.87
CA GLN A 145 -12.72 15.11 -15.91
C GLN A 145 -13.35 15.69 -17.18
N GLN A 146 -14.46 15.09 -17.65
CA GLN A 146 -15.19 15.57 -18.82
C GLN A 146 -15.74 16.99 -18.60
N ALA A 147 -16.32 17.26 -17.42
CA ALA A 147 -16.83 18.59 -17.08
C ALA A 147 -15.71 19.65 -17.08
N ALA A 148 -14.53 19.31 -16.54
CA ALA A 148 -13.38 20.22 -16.54
C ALA A 148 -12.88 20.51 -17.98
N GLN A 149 -12.83 19.49 -18.83
CA GLN A 149 -12.44 19.65 -20.24
C GLN A 149 -13.44 20.51 -21.03
N GLN A 150 -14.74 20.35 -20.81
CA GLN A 150 -15.77 21.18 -21.44
C GLN A 150 -15.61 22.66 -21.07
N ARG A 151 -15.30 22.97 -19.80
CA ARG A 151 -15.06 24.34 -19.33
C ARG A 151 -13.85 24.98 -20.00
N LEU A 152 -12.76 24.22 -20.16
CA LEU A 152 -11.57 24.67 -20.90
C LEU A 152 -11.89 25.01 -22.34
N GLN A 153 -12.58 24.11 -23.06
CA GLN A 153 -12.96 24.33 -24.45
C GLN A 153 -13.89 25.55 -24.61
N GLY A 154 -14.86 25.72 -23.70
CA GLY A 154 -15.74 26.89 -23.69
C GLY A 154 -14.99 28.20 -23.52
N SER A 155 -14.00 28.25 -22.62
CA SER A 155 -13.17 29.44 -22.41
C SER A 155 -12.27 29.78 -23.61
N ALA A 156 -11.77 28.76 -24.32
CA ALA A 156 -10.96 28.94 -25.52
C ALA A 156 -11.81 29.52 -26.67
N SER A 157 -13.01 28.97 -26.90
CA SER A 157 -13.94 29.45 -27.93
C SER A 157 -14.41 30.88 -27.67
N ALA A 158 -14.67 31.24 -26.40
CA ALA A 158 -15.04 32.61 -26.02
C ALA A 158 -13.90 33.62 -26.27
N ASN A 159 -12.65 33.22 -26.03
CA ASN A 159 -11.48 34.05 -26.30
C ASN A 159 -11.25 34.24 -27.81
N VAL A 160 -11.44 33.19 -28.62
CA VAL A 160 -11.35 33.28 -30.08
C VAL A 160 -12.43 34.20 -30.67
N ALA A 161 -13.66 34.13 -30.16
CA ALA A 161 -14.76 34.99 -30.61
C ALA A 161 -14.61 36.47 -30.20
N SER A 162 -13.88 36.74 -29.10
CA SER A 162 -13.63 38.10 -28.61
C SER A 162 -12.31 38.70 -29.13
N SER A 163 -11.49 37.91 -29.82
CA SER A 163 -10.34 38.44 -30.57
C SER A 163 -10.88 39.28 -31.74
N PRO A 164 -10.71 40.62 -31.73
CA PRO A 164 -11.21 41.44 -32.82
C PRO A 164 -10.46 41.00 -34.09
N ILE A 165 -11.24 40.64 -35.11
CA ILE A 165 -10.75 40.50 -36.48
C ILE A 165 -10.16 41.86 -36.84
N ALA A 166 -8.84 42.01 -36.70
CA ALA A 166 -8.13 43.10 -37.32
C ALA A 166 -8.33 42.92 -38.83
N PRO A 167 -8.97 43.88 -39.53
CA PRO A 167 -9.21 43.75 -40.95
C PRO A 167 -7.86 43.61 -41.67
N ALA A 168 -7.81 42.63 -42.55
CA ALA A 168 -6.70 42.40 -43.44
C ALA A 168 -6.33 43.69 -44.18
N THR A 169 -5.20 44.30 -43.83
CA THR A 169 -4.46 45.15 -44.75
C THR A 169 -3.51 44.25 -45.55
N PRO A 170 -3.73 44.03 -46.86
CA PRO A 170 -2.72 43.48 -47.72
C PRO A 170 -1.62 44.54 -47.88
N THR A 171 -0.44 44.29 -47.34
CA THR A 171 0.74 45.10 -47.66
C THR A 171 1.85 44.14 -48.09
N PRO A 172 2.39 44.31 -49.32
CA PRO A 172 3.20 43.31 -49.96
C PRO A 172 4.58 43.21 -49.32
N ALA A 173 5.16 42.03 -49.51
CA ALA A 173 6.56 41.67 -49.35
C ALA A 173 7.53 42.83 -49.19
N LEU A 174 8.31 42.80 -48.10
CA LEU A 174 9.77 42.87 -48.15
C LEU A 174 10.33 42.42 -46.79
N LEU A 175 11.39 41.60 -46.86
CA LEU A 175 12.28 41.17 -45.76
C LEU A 175 11.86 39.97 -44.92
N GLN A 176 11.91 38.82 -45.58
CA GLN A 176 12.54 37.63 -44.99
C GLN A 176 13.99 37.96 -44.60
N ALA A 177 14.37 37.72 -43.33
CA ALA A 177 15.66 37.18 -42.84
C ALA A 177 15.87 37.55 -41.35
N PRO A 178 16.78 36.88 -40.61
CA PRO A 178 16.82 35.45 -40.33
C PRO A 178 16.80 35.16 -38.82
N ARG A 179 16.28 33.98 -38.45
CA ARG A 179 16.39 33.38 -37.12
C ARG A 179 17.87 33.08 -36.82
N ALA A 180 18.62 34.01 -36.23
CA ALA A 180 20.03 33.78 -35.87
C ALA A 180 20.53 34.44 -34.57
N GLN A 181 19.66 34.98 -33.70
CA GLN A 181 20.13 35.69 -32.48
C GLN A 181 19.68 35.10 -31.14
N ARG A 182 18.92 34.00 -31.10
CA ARG A 182 18.57 33.36 -29.82
C ARG A 182 19.49 32.21 -29.39
N ALA A 183 20.50 31.86 -30.18
CA ALA A 183 21.49 30.84 -29.80
C ALA A 183 22.68 31.40 -28.98
N ALA A 184 22.83 32.73 -28.86
CA ALA A 184 23.99 33.35 -28.21
C ALA A 184 23.79 33.74 -26.73
N ALA A 185 22.60 33.52 -26.15
CA ALA A 185 22.31 33.88 -24.75
C ALA A 185 22.34 32.68 -23.78
N GLN A 186 22.67 31.47 -24.23
CA GLN A 186 22.73 30.26 -23.40
C GLN A 186 24.17 29.81 -23.06
N ALA A 187 25.19 30.59 -23.45
CA ALA A 187 26.59 30.25 -23.21
C ALA A 187 27.21 30.88 -21.94
N SER A 188 26.44 31.59 -21.11
CA SER A 188 26.98 32.27 -19.91
C SER A 188 26.39 31.80 -18.58
N THR A 189 25.74 30.64 -18.53
CA THR A 189 25.12 30.13 -17.28
C THR A 189 25.59 28.72 -16.90
N ALA A 190 26.80 28.35 -17.34
CA ALA A 190 27.41 27.04 -17.05
C ALA A 190 28.65 27.10 -16.14
N GLU A 191 29.05 28.27 -15.62
CA GLU A 191 30.16 28.40 -14.68
C GLU A 191 29.76 29.24 -13.46
N SER A 192 29.11 28.62 -12.47
CA SER A 192 29.17 29.01 -11.05
C SER A 192 28.17 28.18 -10.24
N GLY A 193 28.62 27.00 -9.79
CA GLY A 193 27.82 26.16 -8.90
C GLY A 193 28.38 24.76 -8.66
N GLN A 194 29.69 24.57 -8.81
CA GLN A 194 30.38 23.34 -8.47
C GLN A 194 31.38 23.66 -7.36
N GLY A 195 30.99 23.40 -6.12
CA GLY A 195 31.86 23.54 -4.96
C GLY A 195 31.10 23.84 -3.68
N ASP A 196 30.42 22.84 -3.11
CA ASP A 196 30.50 22.66 -1.66
C ASP A 196 30.08 21.23 -1.26
N TRP A 197 31.08 20.36 -1.09
CA TRP A 197 30.93 19.05 -0.47
C TRP A 197 31.20 19.20 1.03
N ALA A 198 30.15 19.46 1.81
CA ALA A 198 30.19 19.36 3.27
C ALA A 198 29.51 18.06 3.71
N GLY A 199 30.32 17.10 4.17
CA GLY A 199 29.88 15.81 4.68
C GLY A 199 29.08 15.88 5.99
N PRO A 200 28.44 14.76 6.38
CA PRO A 200 27.60 14.70 7.58
C PRO A 200 28.46 14.60 8.86
N PRO A 201 28.19 15.40 9.90
CA PRO A 201 28.74 15.14 11.22
C PRO A 201 27.97 13.98 11.88
N GLY A 202 28.70 12.94 12.27
CA GLY A 202 28.19 11.90 13.17
C GLY A 202 28.06 12.40 14.61
N GLN A 203 27.01 11.94 15.29
CA GLN A 203 26.89 11.76 16.75
C GLN A 203 25.96 10.53 16.91
N SER A 204 26.37 9.37 17.43
CA SER A 204 26.76 9.01 18.81
C SER A 204 25.73 9.46 19.86
N GLU A 205 24.76 8.60 20.14
CA GLU A 205 24.41 8.05 21.47
C GLU A 205 23.52 6.81 21.31
#